data_AF-A0A1X0P2E4-F1
#
_entry.id   AF-A0A1X0P2E4-F1
#
_cell.length_a   1.000
_cell.length_b   1.000
_cell.length_c   1.000
_cell.angle_alpha   90.00
_cell.angle_beta   90.00
_cell.angle_gamma   90.00
#
_symmetry.space_group_name_H-M   'P 1'
#
loop_
_entity.id
_entity.type
_entity.pdbx_description
1 polymer ?
#
loop_
_entity_poly.entity_id
_entity_poly.type
_entity_poly.pdbx_seq_one_letter_code
_entity_poly.pdbx_strand_id
1 'polypeptide(L)'
;MTRCWLTSVRGFSTRLRYHLQLRMCSFAETHNTSSLSLASEVIHNDSQTGEKRQSRKRYSAANTKGRSKHIQEIILSLKSSPKDKAISLFEKMHPRDKLDILRTLSQRRERRAGGLPSYKSHLFERRYFFKEDDLCEQSTLGRGPGGQATNRRMQTAIIKHIPSGIIVKFSKFPSYWLNRRAAREILNLRLEEYLLGSKSRLGRIKRQKEKQRLYRFQSRRKMVEKGSIMVAKLSQQHEYYAVLTGTKPFPPPVLLQLGVSNTDKTLFISSLFEEDCGKWWPMLSTAFTKVNTGDSIKENSNDYDESEINNLKVPELFRYVFPVIYFSSKQLTSVEKCEWSELKKSANDEVAMRNVIRGLHCFVEMFGLHLSVKSSTNRSGSCNLVLAQDGLNWYELRGRMVSSSERMTPLALICFAHLALSLTQLRRKNEVNAIMMFFRRESKLGVKAQWATHGLKTIERFIENHKSFQSD
;
A
#
# COMPACT_ATOMS: atom_id res chain seq x y z
N MET A 1 39.19 46.50 -10.36
CA MET A 1 39.72 45.12 -10.43
C MET A 1 38.61 44.04 -10.41
N THR A 2 37.65 44.08 -11.34
CA THR A 2 36.44 43.24 -11.28
C THR A 2 36.09 42.51 -12.59
N ARG A 3 36.97 42.50 -13.59
CA ARG A 3 36.67 41.86 -14.90
C ARG A 3 37.49 40.63 -15.30
N CYS A 4 38.56 40.22 -14.60
CA CYS A 4 39.43 39.12 -15.07
C CYS A 4 39.54 37.93 -14.09
N TRP A 5 38.44 37.28 -13.73
CA TRP A 5 38.50 36.07 -12.87
C TRP A 5 37.63 34.90 -13.35
N LEU A 6 36.92 35.01 -14.47
CA LEU A 6 35.92 34.01 -14.88
C LEU A 6 35.86 33.81 -16.41
N THR A 7 36.99 33.51 -17.04
CA THR A 7 37.02 33.00 -18.43
C THR A 7 37.56 31.57 -18.56
N SER A 8 37.90 30.90 -17.48
CA SER A 8 38.21 29.47 -17.50
C SER A 8 37.39 28.74 -16.45
N VAL A 9 36.97 27.50 -16.75
CA VAL A 9 35.98 26.70 -16.01
C VAL A 9 34.51 26.97 -16.39
N ARG A 10 34.23 26.89 -17.70
CA ARG A 10 32.92 26.40 -18.19
C ARG A 10 33.01 24.89 -18.36
N GLY A 11 32.48 24.15 -17.40
CA GLY A 11 32.42 22.68 -17.44
C GLY A 11 32.47 22.15 -16.02
N PHE A 12 31.54 21.27 -15.66
CA PHE A 12 31.33 20.71 -14.32
C PHE A 12 30.63 21.61 -13.29
N SER A 13 29.29 21.55 -13.27
CA SER A 13 28.51 21.17 -12.07
C SER A 13 27.02 21.51 -12.26
N THR A 14 26.38 20.83 -13.20
CA THR A 14 24.92 20.72 -13.28
C THR A 14 24.47 19.49 -12.49
N ARG A 15 24.72 19.44 -11.19
CA ARG A 15 24.10 18.46 -10.26
C ARG A 15 24.55 18.79 -8.84
N LEU A 16 23.71 19.52 -8.09
CA LEU A 16 23.61 19.58 -6.62
C LEU A 16 22.95 20.90 -6.19
N ARG A 17 21.69 21.10 -6.60
CA ARG A 17 20.82 22.13 -6.02
C ARG A 17 19.69 21.48 -5.24
N TYR A 18 19.92 20.99 -4.02
CA TYR A 18 18.81 20.74 -3.10
C TYR A 18 19.19 20.86 -1.62
N HIS A 19 18.29 21.52 -0.88
CA HIS A 19 18.09 21.52 0.58
C HIS A 19 19.04 22.30 1.48
N LEU A 20 18.66 23.55 1.83
CA LEU A 20 18.77 24.09 3.20
C LEU A 20 17.90 25.35 3.34
N GLN A 21 16.74 25.21 3.97
CA GLN A 21 16.17 26.23 4.86
C GLN A 21 14.92 25.63 5.50
N LEU A 22 14.95 25.54 6.84
CA LEU A 22 13.83 25.52 7.80
C LEU A 22 14.23 24.66 9.02
N ARG A 23 14.80 25.32 10.03
CA ARG A 23 14.65 24.93 11.44
C ARG A 23 14.91 26.18 12.28
N MET A 24 13.85 26.92 12.56
CA MET A 24 13.70 27.76 13.75
C MET A 24 12.20 27.73 14.10
N CYS A 25 11.92 27.61 15.40
CA CYS A 25 10.61 27.59 16.07
C CYS A 25 9.87 26.24 16.12
N SER A 26 10.09 25.52 17.22
CA SER A 26 9.01 25.08 18.12
C SER A 26 9.66 24.64 19.44
N PHE A 27 9.66 25.53 20.42
CA PHE A 27 9.85 25.19 21.83
C PHE A 27 8.47 24.79 22.33
N ALA A 28 8.29 23.53 22.71
CA ALA A 28 7.13 23.03 23.41
C ALA A 28 7.62 21.88 24.30
N GLU A 29 7.35 22.04 25.58
CA GLU A 29 7.59 21.07 26.66
C GLU A 29 6.79 19.79 26.38
N THR A 30 7.43 18.62 26.58
CA THR A 30 6.71 17.40 26.93
C THR A 30 7.60 16.52 27.81
N HIS A 31 6.97 16.04 28.87
CA HIS A 31 7.48 15.28 29.99
C HIS A 31 8.19 13.97 29.61
N ASN A 32 9.05 13.56 30.54
CA ASN A 32 9.61 12.21 30.67
C ASN A 32 8.51 11.14 30.61
N THR A 33 8.68 10.17 29.72
CA THR A 33 8.23 8.79 29.94
C THR A 33 9.25 7.84 29.33
N SER A 34 9.92 7.11 30.21
CA SER A 34 10.68 5.89 29.96
C SER A 34 9.86 4.89 29.14
N SER A 35 10.44 4.38 28.05
CA SER A 35 10.03 3.07 27.52
C SER A 35 11.25 2.34 26.98
N LEU A 36 11.42 1.13 27.50
CA LEU A 36 12.41 0.15 27.12
C LEU A 36 12.34 -0.17 25.64
N SER A 37 13.50 -0.29 24.98
CA SER A 37 13.63 -1.02 23.73
C SER A 37 14.56 -2.21 23.95
N LEU A 38 13.97 -3.37 24.25
CA LEU A 38 14.56 -4.66 23.89
C LEU A 38 14.52 -4.74 22.36
N ALA A 39 15.69 -4.78 21.73
CA ALA A 39 15.83 -5.22 20.35
C ALA A 39 17.02 -6.15 20.28
N SER A 40 16.67 -7.40 20.06
CA SER A 40 17.46 -8.62 19.99
C SER A 40 18.73 -8.48 19.15
N GLU A 41 19.82 -8.95 19.73
CA GLU A 41 21.06 -9.29 19.04
C GLU A 41 20.79 -10.42 18.04
N VAL A 42 21.08 -10.16 16.76
CA VAL A 42 21.39 -11.22 15.80
C VAL A 42 22.80 -10.94 15.31
N ILE A 43 23.72 -11.73 15.85
CA ILE A 43 25.14 -11.76 15.50
C ILE A 43 25.24 -12.43 14.13
N HIS A 44 25.61 -11.68 13.09
CA HIS A 44 26.28 -12.24 11.92
C HIS A 44 27.74 -11.77 11.95
N ASN A 45 28.60 -12.68 12.38
CA ASN A 45 30.04 -12.60 12.16
C ASN A 45 30.30 -12.84 10.68
N ASP A 46 30.79 -11.82 9.99
CA ASP A 46 31.51 -12.01 8.74
C ASP A 46 32.75 -11.12 8.74
N SER A 47 33.89 -11.79 8.95
CA SER A 47 35.23 -11.22 8.88
C SER A 47 35.61 -11.03 7.42
N GLN A 48 35.32 -9.85 6.88
CA GLN A 48 35.99 -9.34 5.68
C GLN A 48 36.51 -7.94 5.95
N THR A 49 37.79 -7.73 5.64
CA THR A 49 38.53 -6.47 5.60
C THR A 49 37.92 -5.53 4.55
N GLY A 50 36.73 -5.03 4.81
CA GLY A 50 36.11 -3.96 4.05
C GLY A 50 36.32 -2.65 4.80
N GLU A 51 37.08 -1.72 4.21
CA GLU A 51 37.06 -0.33 4.65
C GLU A 51 35.58 0.11 4.77
N LYS A 52 35.14 0.37 6.00
CA LYS A 52 33.75 0.77 6.27
C LYS A 52 33.45 2.01 5.45
N ARG A 53 32.60 1.85 4.45
CA ARG A 53 32.17 2.93 3.55
C ARG A 53 31.67 4.12 4.38
N GLN A 54 32.36 5.26 4.26
CA GLN A 54 32.07 6.43 5.09
C GLN A 54 30.61 6.87 4.95
N SER A 55 29.99 7.23 6.09
CA SER A 55 28.58 7.56 6.17
C SER A 55 28.20 8.75 5.28
N ARG A 56 27.27 8.52 4.35
CA ARG A 56 26.66 9.54 3.46
C ARG A 56 25.65 10.45 4.18
N LYS A 57 25.39 10.23 5.48
CA LYS A 57 24.49 11.08 6.27
C LYS A 57 25.08 12.49 6.37
N ARG A 58 24.24 13.49 6.14
CA ARG A 58 24.60 14.92 6.10
C ARG A 58 25.35 15.43 7.35
N TYR A 59 25.15 14.77 8.50
CA TYR A 59 25.70 15.14 9.80
C TYR A 59 26.71 14.11 10.35
N SER A 60 27.20 13.17 9.53
CA SER A 60 28.26 12.25 9.98
C SER A 60 29.52 13.01 10.34
N ALA A 61 30.30 12.52 11.30
CA ALA A 61 31.55 13.15 11.74
C ALA A 61 32.51 13.43 10.56
N ALA A 62 32.58 12.50 9.60
CA ALA A 62 33.34 12.67 8.35
C ALA A 62 32.84 13.85 7.48
N ASN A 63 31.54 14.16 7.49
CA ASN A 63 30.92 15.24 6.72
C ASN A 63 30.83 16.58 7.47
N THR A 64 31.10 16.60 8.78
CA THR A 64 31.08 17.79 9.64
C THR A 64 32.48 18.26 10.06
N LYS A 65 33.49 17.38 10.02
CA LYS A 65 34.91 17.72 10.23
C LYS A 65 35.37 18.71 9.15
N GLY A 66 35.93 19.85 9.57
CA GLY A 66 36.38 20.91 8.66
C GLY A 66 35.32 21.96 8.26
N ARG A 67 34.21 22.11 9.00
CA ARG A 67 33.38 23.33 8.88
C ARG A 67 34.07 24.51 9.56
N SER A 68 34.56 25.47 8.78
CA SER A 68 35.01 26.75 9.33
C SER A 68 33.82 27.54 9.89
N LYS A 69 33.84 27.82 11.19
CA LYS A 69 32.89 28.77 11.82
C LYS A 69 33.17 30.23 11.40
N HIS A 70 34.34 30.47 10.79
CA HIS A 70 34.95 31.79 10.56
C HIS A 70 35.04 32.16 9.06
N ILE A 71 34.12 31.65 8.21
CA ILE A 71 34.12 31.92 6.75
C ILE A 71 34.17 33.43 6.44
N GLN A 72 33.55 34.26 7.30
CA GLN A 72 33.53 35.71 7.10
C GLN A 72 34.92 36.33 7.28
N GLU A 73 35.68 35.89 8.29
CA GLU A 73 37.05 36.33 8.55
C GLU A 73 38.00 35.88 7.44
N ILE A 74 37.84 34.65 6.96
CA ILE A 74 38.61 34.14 5.82
C ILE A 74 38.34 34.97 4.56
N ILE A 75 37.08 35.35 4.32
CA ILE A 75 36.76 36.24 3.19
C ILE A 75 37.36 37.64 3.39
N LEU A 76 37.47 38.13 4.63
CA LEU A 76 38.08 39.42 4.93
C LEU A 76 39.61 39.38 4.73
N SER A 77 40.29 38.33 5.20
CA SER A 77 41.74 38.15 5.03
C SER A 77 42.15 37.98 3.56
N LEU A 78 41.34 37.25 2.78
CA LEU A 78 41.54 37.12 1.33
C LEU A 78 41.34 38.44 0.58
N LYS A 79 40.51 39.34 1.11
CA LYS A 79 40.26 40.66 0.50
C LYS A 79 41.31 41.71 0.86
N SER A 80 41.91 41.62 2.04
CA SER A 80 42.98 42.52 2.47
C SER A 80 44.34 42.16 1.86
N SER A 81 44.49 40.92 1.36
CA SER A 81 45.72 40.45 0.72
C SER A 81 45.80 40.86 -0.77
N PRO A 82 47.00 41.10 -1.32
CA PRO A 82 47.18 41.34 -2.76
C PRO A 82 46.79 40.09 -3.58
N LYS A 83 46.37 40.31 -4.83
CA LYS A 83 45.70 39.30 -5.67
C LYS A 83 46.47 37.98 -5.77
N ASP A 84 47.78 38.01 -5.96
CA ASP A 84 48.60 36.81 -6.18
C ASP A 84 48.79 36.00 -4.89
N LYS A 85 48.90 36.69 -3.74
CA LYS A 85 48.90 36.06 -2.42
C LYS A 85 47.52 35.49 -2.07
N ALA A 86 46.43 36.17 -2.44
CA ALA A 86 45.09 35.68 -2.23
C ALA A 86 44.78 34.41 -3.07
N ILE A 87 45.29 34.31 -4.31
CA ILE A 87 45.19 33.11 -5.16
C ILE A 87 45.89 31.94 -4.48
N SER A 88 47.17 32.11 -4.13
CA SER A 88 47.96 31.04 -3.52
C SER A 88 47.42 30.61 -2.15
N LEU A 89 46.94 31.55 -1.33
CA LEU A 89 46.24 31.23 -0.08
C LEU A 89 44.94 30.47 -0.34
N PHE A 90 44.16 30.89 -1.35
CA PHE A 90 42.91 30.21 -1.71
C PHE A 90 43.13 28.80 -2.23
N GLU A 91 44.20 28.57 -2.99
CA GLU A 91 44.58 27.25 -3.48
C GLU A 91 45.05 26.32 -2.37
N LYS A 92 45.72 26.85 -1.34
CA LYS A 92 46.17 26.09 -0.17
C LYS A 92 45.05 25.74 0.83
N MET A 93 43.87 26.36 0.74
CA MET A 93 42.75 26.08 1.65
C MET A 93 42.12 24.70 1.45
N HIS A 94 41.42 24.21 2.49
CA HIS A 94 40.67 22.96 2.43
C HIS A 94 39.53 23.02 1.39
N PRO A 95 39.28 21.97 0.58
CA PRO A 95 38.24 21.99 -0.47
C PRO A 95 36.84 22.38 0.01
N ARG A 96 36.51 22.06 1.27
CA ARG A 96 35.23 22.46 1.86
C ARG A 96 35.12 23.97 2.11
N ASP A 97 36.19 24.60 2.59
CA ASP A 97 36.23 26.05 2.83
C ASP A 97 36.18 26.81 1.50
N LYS A 98 36.88 26.31 0.47
CA LYS A 98 36.74 26.83 -0.90
C LYS A 98 35.29 26.80 -1.36
N LEU A 99 34.60 25.67 -1.22
CA LEU A 99 33.19 25.53 -1.57
C LEU A 99 32.28 26.49 -0.79
N ASP A 100 32.50 26.63 0.52
CA ASP A 100 31.66 27.48 1.36
C ASP A 100 31.92 28.98 1.11
N ILE A 101 33.16 29.37 0.80
CA ILE A 101 33.51 30.71 0.31
C ILE A 101 32.84 30.98 -1.03
N LEU A 102 32.97 30.07 -2.00
CA LEU A 102 32.32 30.21 -3.32
C LEU A 102 30.81 30.30 -3.20
N ARG A 103 30.16 29.49 -2.34
CA ARG A 103 28.73 29.61 -2.05
C ARG A 103 28.38 30.95 -1.42
N THR A 104 29.17 31.42 -0.47
CA THR A 104 28.92 32.69 0.22
C THR A 104 29.08 33.88 -0.73
N LEU A 105 30.11 33.88 -1.58
CA LEU A 105 30.33 34.90 -2.61
C LEU A 105 29.27 34.83 -3.70
N SER A 106 28.88 33.63 -4.14
CA SER A 106 27.79 33.41 -5.10
C SER A 106 26.46 33.91 -4.55
N GLN A 107 26.10 33.59 -3.31
CA GLN A 107 24.90 34.13 -2.66
C GLN A 107 24.96 35.66 -2.54
N ARG A 108 26.11 36.24 -2.21
CA ARG A 108 26.30 37.70 -2.18
C ARG A 108 26.14 38.31 -3.59
N ARG A 109 26.64 37.63 -4.63
CA ARG A 109 26.49 38.05 -6.03
C ARG A 109 25.04 37.93 -6.50
N GLU A 110 24.36 36.83 -6.23
CA GLU A 110 22.92 36.65 -6.52
C GLU A 110 22.08 37.74 -5.86
N ARG A 111 22.39 38.10 -4.59
CA ARG A 111 21.73 39.22 -3.90
C ARG A 111 21.97 40.57 -4.58
N ARG A 112 23.16 40.81 -5.13
CA ARG A 112 23.49 42.04 -5.88
C ARG A 112 22.93 42.00 -7.32
N ALA A 113 22.82 40.82 -7.90
CA ALA A 113 22.32 40.59 -9.26
C ALA A 113 20.78 40.72 -9.36
N GLY A 114 20.08 40.96 -8.25
CA GLY A 114 18.68 41.35 -8.26
C GLY A 114 18.40 42.66 -8.99
N GLY A 115 19.44 43.43 -9.40
CA GLY A 115 19.33 44.59 -10.29
C GLY A 115 18.61 45.80 -9.69
N LEU A 116 17.95 45.64 -8.53
CA LEU A 116 17.23 46.70 -7.87
C LEU A 116 18.19 47.70 -7.22
N PRO A 117 17.95 49.01 -7.39
CA PRO A 117 18.71 50.04 -6.69
C PRO A 117 18.51 49.87 -5.18
N SER A 118 19.58 50.06 -4.41
CA SER A 118 19.52 49.94 -2.96
C SER A 118 20.09 51.18 -2.28
N TYR A 119 19.34 51.70 -1.32
CA TYR A 119 19.61 52.93 -0.58
C TYR A 119 19.98 52.62 0.86
N LYS A 120 20.98 53.32 1.41
CA LYS A 120 21.41 53.15 2.81
C LYS A 120 20.57 54.07 3.69
N SER A 121 19.86 53.52 4.67
CA SER A 121 19.20 54.31 5.69
C SER A 121 20.22 54.90 6.64
N HIS A 122 20.10 56.20 6.91
CA HIS A 122 20.91 56.85 7.94
C HIS A 122 20.50 56.38 9.35
N LEU A 123 19.20 56.15 9.56
CA LEU A 123 18.62 55.81 10.88
C LEU A 123 18.95 54.40 11.40
N PHE A 124 19.12 53.42 10.51
CA PHE A 124 19.32 52.01 10.90
C PHE A 124 20.59 51.40 10.30
N GLU A 125 21.38 52.20 9.59
CA GLU A 125 22.61 51.79 8.89
C GLU A 125 22.43 50.56 8.00
N ARG A 126 21.23 50.41 7.41
CA ARG A 126 20.84 49.24 6.62
C ARG A 126 20.49 49.62 5.20
N ARG A 127 20.51 48.62 4.32
CA ARG A 127 20.22 48.78 2.90
C ARG A 127 18.80 48.34 2.60
N TYR A 128 18.02 49.21 1.98
CA TYR A 128 16.64 48.99 1.55
C TYR A 128 16.50 49.24 0.04
N PHE A 129 15.37 48.84 -0.55
CA PHE A 129 15.03 49.07 -1.96
C PHE A 129 14.22 50.37 -2.19
N PHE A 130 13.97 51.14 -1.13
CA PHE A 130 13.25 52.42 -1.16
C PHE A 130 14.13 53.55 -0.61
N LYS A 131 13.90 54.79 -1.04
CA LYS A 131 14.52 55.99 -0.47
C LYS A 131 13.76 56.42 0.79
N GLU A 132 14.38 57.23 1.64
CA GLU A 132 13.69 57.77 2.83
C GLU A 132 12.57 58.74 2.44
N ASP A 133 12.73 59.49 1.35
CA ASP A 133 11.74 60.46 0.84
C ASP A 133 10.45 59.80 0.34
N ASP A 134 10.53 58.53 -0.10
CA ASP A 134 9.39 57.76 -0.61
C ASP A 134 8.53 57.13 0.51
N LEU A 135 8.90 57.38 1.78
CA LEU A 135 8.38 56.68 2.94
C LEU A 135 7.52 57.60 3.82
N CYS A 136 6.27 57.20 4.06
CA CYS A 136 5.41 57.81 5.07
C CYS A 136 5.29 56.88 6.28
N GLU A 137 5.67 57.36 7.46
CA GLU A 137 5.65 56.59 8.71
C GLU A 137 4.71 57.23 9.73
N GLN A 138 3.91 56.39 10.39
CA GLN A 138 2.98 56.80 11.43
C GLN A 138 3.08 55.83 12.61
N SER A 139 2.96 56.35 13.82
CA SER A 139 2.81 55.56 15.03
C SER A 139 1.34 55.52 15.45
N THR A 140 0.89 54.40 15.99
CA THR A 140 -0.47 54.25 16.51
C THR A 140 -0.47 53.41 17.77
N LEU A 141 -1.51 53.57 18.58
CA LEU A 141 -1.79 52.68 19.69
C LEU A 141 -2.01 51.24 19.18
N GLY A 142 -1.55 50.25 19.96
CA GLY A 142 -1.82 48.85 19.67
C GLY A 142 -3.32 48.57 19.75
N ARG A 143 -3.85 47.77 18.83
CA ARG A 143 -5.24 47.30 18.87
C ARG A 143 -5.22 45.77 19.00
N GLY A 144 -5.75 45.24 20.11
CA GLY A 144 -5.79 43.80 20.39
C GLY A 144 -5.94 43.48 21.89
N PRO A 145 -6.05 42.19 22.26
CA PRO A 145 -6.08 41.74 23.65
C PRO A 145 -4.69 41.94 24.28
N GLY A 146 -4.46 43.14 24.82
CA GLY A 146 -3.25 43.50 25.53
C GLY A 146 -3.61 44.26 26.81
N GLY A 147 -2.74 44.18 27.82
CA GLY A 147 -2.91 44.92 29.06
C GLY A 147 -2.77 46.44 28.88
N GLN A 148 -2.90 47.18 29.99
CA GLN A 148 -2.85 48.65 30.03
C GLN A 148 -1.67 49.27 29.26
N ALA A 149 -0.50 48.61 29.30
CA ALA A 149 0.70 49.06 28.61
C ALA A 149 0.56 49.10 27.06
N THR A 150 -0.19 48.18 26.47
CA THR A 150 -0.37 48.12 24.99
C THR A 150 -1.33 49.19 24.49
N ASN A 151 -2.36 49.50 25.29
CA ASN A 151 -3.40 50.46 24.93
C ASN A 151 -2.95 51.91 25.10
N ARG A 152 -1.97 52.18 25.97
CA ARG A 152 -1.44 53.53 26.22
C ARG A 152 -0.23 53.90 25.37
N ARG A 153 0.55 52.91 24.91
CA ARG A 153 1.81 53.17 24.19
C ARG A 153 1.60 53.24 22.68
N MET A 154 2.06 54.32 22.05
CA MET A 154 2.13 54.45 20.57
C MET A 154 3.27 53.61 19.98
N GLN A 155 3.19 52.29 20.17
CA GLN A 155 4.25 51.35 19.79
C GLN A 155 4.08 50.74 18.39
N THR A 156 2.88 50.80 17.81
CA THR A 156 2.60 50.20 16.50
C THR A 156 3.20 51.07 15.41
N ALA A 157 4.02 50.47 14.54
CA ALA A 157 4.56 51.17 13.38
C ALA A 157 3.70 50.88 12.14
N ILE A 158 3.28 51.94 11.46
CA ILE A 158 2.61 51.89 10.16
C ILE A 158 3.54 52.58 9.17
N ILE A 159 3.95 51.84 8.15
CA ILE A 159 4.87 52.34 7.12
C ILE A 159 4.22 52.16 5.76
N LYS A 160 4.10 53.24 5.01
CA LYS A 160 3.57 53.28 3.66
C LYS A 160 4.67 53.69 2.68
N HIS A 161 4.93 52.86 1.68
CA HIS A 161 5.71 53.27 0.52
C HIS A 161 4.79 54.01 -0.44
N ILE A 162 5.00 55.31 -0.61
CA ILE A 162 4.13 56.19 -1.40
C ILE A 162 4.01 55.71 -2.86
N PRO A 163 5.11 55.47 -3.61
CA PRO A 163 5.00 55.18 -5.03
C PRO A 163 4.44 53.78 -5.33
N SER A 164 4.65 52.79 -4.46
CA SER A 164 4.08 51.43 -4.65
C SER A 164 2.73 51.23 -3.97
N GLY A 165 2.30 52.17 -3.11
CA GLY A 165 1.09 52.04 -2.30
C GLY A 165 1.10 50.93 -1.24
N ILE A 166 2.24 50.24 -1.03
CA ILE A 166 2.33 49.12 -0.08
C ILE A 166 2.36 49.66 1.35
N ILE A 167 1.40 49.21 2.16
CA ILE A 167 1.29 49.54 3.58
C ILE A 167 1.68 48.32 4.42
N VAL A 168 2.53 48.53 5.41
CA VAL A 168 2.93 47.54 6.41
C VAL A 168 2.64 48.09 7.79
N LYS A 169 1.74 47.41 8.51
CA LYS A 169 1.49 47.62 9.93
C LYS A 169 2.20 46.52 10.72
N PHE A 170 2.99 46.89 11.72
CA PHE A 170 3.71 45.94 12.57
C PHE A 170 3.64 46.34 14.05
N SER A 171 3.24 45.40 14.89
CA SER A 171 3.17 45.54 16.35
C SER A 171 3.52 44.19 16.98
N LYS A 172 4.75 44.07 17.50
CA LYS A 172 5.18 42.85 18.21
C LYS A 172 6.02 43.16 19.44
N PHE A 173 6.90 44.14 19.35
CA PHE A 173 7.79 44.53 20.43
C PHE A 173 7.20 45.68 21.25
N PRO A 174 7.56 45.80 22.53
CA PRO A 174 7.17 46.94 23.35
C PRO A 174 7.83 48.27 22.92
N SER A 175 8.94 48.21 22.18
CA SER A 175 9.67 49.38 21.68
C SER A 175 9.21 49.75 20.26
N TYR A 176 8.79 51.01 20.07
CA TYR A 176 8.45 51.56 18.76
C TYR A 176 9.61 51.45 17.78
N TRP A 177 10.85 51.72 18.22
CA TRP A 177 12.04 51.67 17.37
C TRP A 177 12.26 50.27 16.77
N LEU A 178 12.08 49.21 17.57
CA LEU A 178 12.17 47.83 17.09
C LEU A 178 11.03 47.47 16.13
N ASN A 179 9.81 47.94 16.40
CA ASN A 179 8.67 47.72 15.51
C ASN A 179 8.85 48.47 14.19
N ARG A 180 9.34 49.70 14.21
CA ARG A 180 9.67 50.51 13.03
C ARG A 180 10.73 49.82 12.17
N ARG A 181 11.81 49.34 12.79
CA ARG A 181 12.86 48.56 12.10
C ARG A 181 12.29 47.32 11.43
N ALA A 182 11.49 46.54 12.15
CA ALA A 182 10.88 45.32 11.63
C ALA A 182 9.87 45.61 10.50
N ALA A 183 9.06 46.67 10.63
CA ALA A 183 8.15 47.11 9.58
C ALA A 183 8.88 47.48 8.29
N ARG A 184 10.01 48.20 8.39
CA ARG A 184 10.87 48.53 7.22
C ARG A 184 11.45 47.27 6.57
N GLU A 185 11.88 46.30 7.36
CA GLU A 185 12.37 45.01 6.83
C GLU A 185 11.27 44.23 6.09
N ILE A 186 10.05 44.20 6.63
CA ILE A 186 8.91 43.53 6.00
C ILE A 186 8.50 44.27 4.72
N LEU A 187 8.46 45.60 4.74
CA LEU A 187 8.19 46.41 3.56
C LEU A 187 9.21 46.14 2.46
N ASN A 188 10.49 46.05 2.81
CA ASN A 188 11.56 45.74 1.88
C ASN A 188 11.38 44.37 1.21
N LEU A 189 10.97 43.34 1.97
CA LEU A 189 10.69 42.01 1.42
C LEU A 189 9.45 42.03 0.51
N ARG A 190 8.42 42.82 0.84
CA ARG A 190 7.23 42.98 0.00
C ARG A 190 7.52 43.74 -1.29
N LEU A 191 8.36 44.77 -1.25
CA LEU A 191 8.81 45.49 -2.44
C LEU A 191 9.65 44.60 -3.34
N GLU A 192 10.55 43.80 -2.76
CA GLU A 192 11.30 42.80 -3.52
C GLU A 192 10.36 41.81 -4.22
N GLU A 193 9.31 41.34 -3.54
CA GLU A 193 8.29 40.48 -4.12
C GLU A 193 7.48 41.18 -5.22
N TYR A 194 7.09 42.44 -5.01
CA TYR A 194 6.35 43.23 -5.99
C TYR A 194 7.15 43.44 -7.28
N LEU A 195 8.44 43.74 -7.17
CA LEU A 195 9.30 44.04 -8.32
C LEU A 195 9.85 42.80 -9.02
N LEU A 196 10.22 41.75 -8.28
CA LEU A 196 10.88 40.54 -8.83
C LEU A 196 9.98 39.31 -8.90
N GLY A 197 8.79 39.34 -8.30
CA GLY A 197 7.83 38.25 -8.30
C GLY A 197 8.42 36.92 -7.80
N SER A 198 8.41 35.90 -8.65
CA SER A 198 8.91 34.56 -8.33
C SER A 198 10.43 34.47 -8.09
N LYS A 199 11.20 35.47 -8.56
CA LYS A 199 12.66 35.54 -8.35
C LYS A 199 13.02 36.15 -6.99
N SER A 200 12.08 36.83 -6.33
CA SER A 200 12.27 37.42 -5.00
C SER A 200 12.55 36.35 -3.93
N ARG A 201 13.11 36.78 -2.79
CA ARG A 201 13.30 35.91 -1.63
C ARG A 201 12.02 35.24 -1.15
N LEU A 202 10.90 35.97 -1.08
CA LEU A 202 9.60 35.41 -0.67
C LEU A 202 9.04 34.47 -1.75
N GLY A 203 9.14 34.83 -3.03
CA GLY A 203 8.72 34.00 -4.16
C GLY A 203 9.44 32.65 -4.19
N ARG A 204 10.76 32.63 -3.95
CA ARG A 204 11.55 31.39 -3.84
C ARG A 204 11.08 30.50 -2.70
N ILE A 205 10.79 31.08 -1.53
CA ILE A 205 10.28 30.33 -0.36
C ILE A 205 8.90 29.76 -0.64
N LYS A 206 7.99 30.55 -1.22
CA LYS A 206 6.63 30.10 -1.60
C LYS A 206 6.68 28.92 -2.56
N ARG A 207 7.44 29.05 -3.66
CA ARG A 207 7.64 27.97 -4.64
C ARG A 207 8.21 26.70 -4.00
N GLN A 208 9.16 26.85 -3.09
CA GLN A 208 9.75 25.69 -2.39
C GLN A 208 8.75 25.00 -1.48
N LYS A 209 7.94 25.76 -0.73
CA LYS A 209 6.86 25.20 0.12
C LYS A 209 5.81 24.46 -0.71
N GLU A 210 5.41 25.04 -1.83
CA GLU A 210 4.44 24.44 -2.76
C GLU A 210 4.98 23.12 -3.35
N LYS A 211 6.23 23.11 -3.84
CA LYS A 211 6.88 21.88 -4.33
C LYS A 211 6.93 20.79 -3.26
N GLN A 212 7.21 21.14 -2.01
CA GLN A 212 7.21 20.18 -0.90
C GLN A 212 5.81 19.64 -0.60
N ARG A 213 4.78 20.50 -0.65
CA ARG A 213 3.38 20.08 -0.47
C ARG A 213 2.96 19.08 -1.55
N LEU A 214 3.24 19.39 -2.82
CA LEU A 214 2.92 18.52 -3.95
C LEU A 214 3.64 17.17 -3.85
N TYR A 215 4.93 17.19 -3.49
CA TYR A 215 5.70 15.95 -3.27
C TYR A 215 5.07 15.09 -2.17
N ARG A 216 4.75 15.67 -1.00
CA ARG A 216 4.12 14.95 0.11
C ARG A 216 2.76 14.36 -0.29
N PHE A 217 1.97 15.10 -1.05
CA PHE A 217 0.67 14.64 -1.54
C PHE A 217 0.82 13.45 -2.49
N GLN A 218 1.72 13.53 -3.48
CA GLN A 218 1.99 12.43 -4.41
C GLN A 218 2.55 11.20 -3.69
N SER A 219 3.47 11.38 -2.74
CA SER A 219 4.01 10.26 -1.94
C SER A 219 2.92 9.58 -1.13
N ARG A 220 2.02 10.34 -0.49
CA ARG A 220 0.89 9.79 0.27
C ARG A 220 -0.04 8.99 -0.64
N ARG A 221 -0.42 9.54 -1.80
CA ARG A 221 -1.24 8.82 -2.79
C ARG A 221 -0.63 7.49 -3.20
N LYS A 222 0.66 7.49 -3.56
CA LYS A 222 1.39 6.26 -3.93
C LYS A 222 1.45 5.24 -2.78
N MET A 223 1.57 5.68 -1.53
CA MET A 223 1.56 4.77 -0.39
C MET A 223 0.18 4.13 -0.17
N VAL A 224 -0.89 4.91 -0.27
CA VAL A 224 -2.27 4.41 -0.15
C VAL A 224 -2.56 3.40 -1.26
N GLU A 225 -2.25 3.73 -2.51
CA GLU A 225 -2.43 2.84 -3.67
C GLU A 225 -1.66 1.52 -3.49
N LYS A 226 -0.38 1.59 -3.07
CA LYS A 226 0.41 0.39 -2.74
C LYS A 226 -0.20 -0.43 -1.60
N GLY A 227 -0.74 0.25 -0.57
CA GLY A 227 -1.43 -0.39 0.53
C GLY A 227 -2.69 -1.12 0.07
N SER A 228 -3.52 -0.48 -0.75
CA SER A 228 -4.72 -1.10 -1.35
C SER A 228 -4.38 -2.33 -2.19
N ILE A 229 -3.33 -2.26 -3.01
CA ILE A 229 -2.87 -3.43 -3.80
C ILE A 229 -2.38 -4.56 -2.89
N MET A 230 -1.64 -4.24 -1.83
CA MET A 230 -1.15 -5.24 -0.87
C MET A 230 -2.30 -5.92 -0.12
N VAL A 231 -3.28 -5.14 0.35
CA VAL A 231 -4.49 -5.65 1.00
C VAL A 231 -5.29 -6.54 0.04
N ALA A 232 -5.46 -6.13 -1.22
CA ALA A 232 -6.15 -6.94 -2.24
C ALA A 232 -5.44 -8.28 -2.50
N LYS A 233 -4.09 -8.27 -2.52
CA LYS A 233 -3.30 -9.51 -2.64
C LYS A 233 -3.43 -10.42 -1.43
N LEU A 234 -3.44 -9.87 -0.21
CA LEU A 234 -3.65 -10.63 1.01
C LEU A 234 -5.08 -11.20 1.08
N SER A 235 -6.10 -10.43 0.68
CA SER A 235 -7.48 -10.93 0.64
C SER A 235 -7.70 -12.07 -0.35
N GLN A 236 -6.83 -12.19 -1.37
CA GLN A 236 -6.88 -13.30 -2.32
C GLN A 236 -6.18 -14.56 -1.82
N GLN A 237 -5.48 -14.52 -0.67
CA GLN A 237 -4.82 -15.70 -0.12
C GLN A 237 -5.83 -16.52 0.70
N HIS A 238 -6.22 -17.68 0.18
CA HIS A 238 -7.07 -18.60 0.92
C HIS A 238 -6.23 -19.40 1.93
N GLU A 239 -6.45 -19.17 3.22
CA GLU A 239 -5.82 -19.92 4.31
C GLU A 239 -6.55 -21.26 4.55
N TYR A 240 -6.58 -22.13 3.53
CA TYR A 240 -7.35 -23.38 3.56
C TYR A 240 -7.00 -24.27 4.77
N TYR A 241 -5.72 -24.44 5.06
CA TYR A 241 -5.26 -25.30 6.15
C TYR A 241 -5.79 -24.83 7.52
N ALA A 242 -5.76 -23.53 7.78
CA ALA A 242 -6.21 -22.97 9.05
C ALA A 242 -7.72 -23.15 9.28
N VAL A 243 -8.51 -23.00 8.20
CA VAL A 243 -9.97 -23.21 8.26
C VAL A 243 -10.31 -24.70 8.39
N LEU A 244 -9.66 -25.56 7.60
CA LEU A 244 -9.89 -27.01 7.63
C LEU A 244 -9.52 -27.65 8.98
N THR A 245 -8.51 -27.13 9.66
CA THR A 245 -8.12 -27.58 11.00
C THR A 245 -9.00 -26.99 12.11
N GLY A 246 -9.88 -26.03 11.79
CA GLY A 246 -10.70 -25.32 12.77
C GLY A 246 -9.94 -24.31 13.63
N THR A 247 -8.67 -24.02 13.31
CA THR A 247 -7.88 -22.99 14.03
C THR A 247 -8.39 -21.59 13.74
N LYS A 248 -8.94 -21.35 12.54
CA LYS A 248 -9.60 -20.12 12.15
C LYS A 248 -11.04 -20.40 11.70
N PRO A 249 -11.99 -19.48 11.95
CA PRO A 249 -13.33 -19.57 11.40
C PRO A 249 -13.32 -19.30 9.89
N PHE A 250 -14.43 -19.61 9.21
CA PHE A 250 -14.64 -19.18 7.83
C PHE A 250 -14.50 -17.65 7.71
N PRO A 251 -13.87 -17.16 6.63
CA PRO A 251 -13.59 -15.73 6.50
C PRO A 251 -14.85 -14.92 6.14
N PRO A 252 -14.83 -13.59 6.32
CA PRO A 252 -15.99 -12.73 6.06
C PRO A 252 -16.64 -12.86 4.68
N PRO A 253 -15.91 -13.10 3.56
CA PRO A 253 -16.55 -13.31 2.25
C PRO A 253 -17.53 -14.48 2.22
N VAL A 254 -17.26 -15.55 2.97
CA VAL A 254 -18.17 -16.70 3.09
C VAL A 254 -19.45 -16.29 3.81
N LEU A 255 -19.33 -15.58 4.92
CA LEU A 255 -20.46 -15.12 5.73
C LEU A 255 -21.39 -14.16 4.95
N LEU A 256 -20.80 -13.28 4.15
CA LEU A 256 -21.54 -12.35 3.28
C LEU A 256 -22.38 -13.10 2.22
N GLN A 257 -21.81 -14.14 1.60
CA GLN A 257 -22.55 -14.97 0.64
C GLN A 257 -23.73 -15.68 1.30
N LEU A 258 -23.56 -16.17 2.51
CA LEU A 258 -24.62 -16.86 3.26
C LEU A 258 -25.76 -15.93 3.69
N GLY A 259 -25.62 -14.60 3.57
CA GLY A 259 -26.67 -13.66 3.94
C GLY A 259 -26.91 -13.59 5.45
N VAL A 260 -25.93 -14.01 6.24
CA VAL A 260 -25.96 -13.88 7.69
C VAL A 260 -25.71 -12.41 8.02
N SER A 261 -26.76 -11.60 7.92
CA SER A 261 -26.74 -10.22 8.41
C SER A 261 -26.72 -10.24 9.94
N ASN A 262 -25.62 -9.75 10.53
CA ASN A 262 -25.42 -9.35 11.93
C ASN A 262 -24.56 -10.28 12.81
N THR A 263 -23.26 -9.98 12.74
CA THR A 263 -22.30 -9.71 13.84
C THR A 263 -21.79 -10.76 14.83
N ASP A 264 -22.42 -11.89 15.15
CA ASP A 264 -21.91 -12.69 16.31
C ASP A 264 -21.67 -14.20 16.09
N LYS A 265 -21.85 -14.73 14.88
CA LYS A 265 -21.61 -16.17 14.62
C LYS A 265 -20.30 -16.39 13.89
N THR A 266 -19.27 -16.76 14.65
CA THR A 266 -18.07 -17.42 14.12
C THR A 266 -18.49 -18.80 13.60
N LEU A 267 -18.42 -19.00 12.29
CA LEU A 267 -18.68 -20.31 11.70
C LEU A 267 -17.36 -21.07 11.59
N PHE A 268 -17.26 -22.18 12.32
CA PHE A 268 -16.15 -23.12 12.19
C PHE A 268 -16.57 -24.29 11.29
N ILE A 269 -15.58 -25.00 10.75
CA ILE A 269 -15.84 -26.15 9.88
C ILE A 269 -16.57 -27.30 10.60
N SER A 270 -16.30 -27.51 11.90
CA SER A 270 -16.99 -28.52 12.71
C SER A 270 -18.49 -28.27 12.81
N SER A 271 -18.89 -26.99 12.95
CA SER A 271 -20.30 -26.59 13.01
C SER A 271 -21.09 -26.95 11.76
N LEU A 272 -20.42 -27.15 10.62
CA LEU A 272 -21.06 -27.51 9.36
C LEU A 272 -21.54 -28.97 9.34
N PHE A 273 -20.90 -29.85 10.12
CA PHE A 273 -21.04 -31.31 9.98
C PHE A 273 -21.73 -32.01 11.16
N GLU A 274 -22.14 -31.27 12.19
CA GLU A 274 -22.75 -31.82 13.42
C GLU A 274 -24.27 -31.66 13.40
N GLU A 275 -24.81 -30.59 13.97
CA GLU A 275 -26.26 -30.42 14.16
C GLU A 275 -26.98 -29.94 12.88
N ASP A 276 -26.23 -29.47 11.88
CA ASP A 276 -26.72 -28.61 10.81
C ASP A 276 -26.52 -29.17 9.38
N CYS A 277 -26.21 -30.47 9.20
CA CYS A 277 -26.02 -31.05 7.86
C CYS A 277 -27.21 -30.78 6.91
N GLY A 278 -28.44 -30.78 7.43
CA GLY A 278 -29.65 -30.43 6.68
C GLY A 278 -29.75 -28.95 6.26
N LYS A 279 -29.03 -28.04 6.95
CA LYS A 279 -28.97 -26.60 6.61
C LYS A 279 -27.92 -26.29 5.54
N TRP A 280 -27.05 -27.25 5.21
CA TRP A 280 -25.98 -27.01 4.23
C TRP A 280 -26.52 -26.76 2.81
N TRP A 281 -27.62 -27.42 2.43
CA TRP A 281 -28.25 -27.21 1.11
C TRP A 281 -28.79 -25.78 0.93
N PRO A 282 -29.64 -25.24 1.82
CA PRO A 282 -30.03 -23.83 1.77
C PRO A 282 -28.84 -22.85 1.73
N MET A 283 -27.80 -23.12 2.52
CA MET A 283 -26.58 -22.30 2.55
C MET A 283 -25.87 -22.28 1.20
N LEU A 284 -25.64 -23.44 0.58
CA LEU A 284 -24.98 -23.52 -0.72
C LEU A 284 -25.84 -22.96 -1.85
N SER A 285 -27.14 -23.26 -1.86
CA SER A 285 -28.07 -22.76 -2.88
C SER A 285 -28.17 -21.24 -2.86
N THR A 286 -28.33 -20.63 -1.68
CA THR A 286 -28.38 -19.17 -1.51
C THR A 286 -27.06 -18.49 -1.83
N ALA A 287 -25.93 -19.10 -1.47
CA ALA A 287 -24.61 -18.59 -1.85
C ALA A 287 -24.39 -18.68 -3.37
N PHE A 288 -24.79 -19.78 -4.00
CA PHE A 288 -24.66 -19.99 -5.44
C PHE A 288 -25.45 -18.98 -6.26
N THR A 289 -26.70 -18.72 -5.89
CA THR A 289 -27.53 -17.72 -6.57
C THR A 289 -26.89 -16.34 -6.45
N LYS A 290 -26.45 -15.91 -5.26
CA LYS A 290 -25.81 -14.61 -5.06
C LYS A 290 -24.49 -14.42 -5.82
N VAL A 291 -23.66 -15.46 -5.87
CA VAL A 291 -22.37 -15.38 -6.57
C VAL A 291 -22.57 -15.26 -8.07
N ASN A 292 -23.61 -15.90 -8.60
CA ASN A 292 -23.89 -15.93 -10.03
C ASN A 292 -25.03 -15.00 -10.48
N THR A 293 -25.65 -14.21 -9.59
CA THR A 293 -26.75 -13.25 -9.94
C THR A 293 -26.37 -12.10 -10.88
N GLY A 294 -25.07 -11.84 -11.08
CA GLY A 294 -24.59 -10.79 -11.99
C GLY A 294 -24.48 -11.22 -13.46
N ASP A 295 -24.37 -12.52 -13.71
CA ASP A 295 -24.46 -13.12 -15.03
C ASP A 295 -25.87 -13.69 -15.13
N SER A 296 -26.64 -13.34 -16.16
CA SER A 296 -28.06 -13.67 -16.26
C SER A 296 -28.28 -15.19 -16.33
N ILE A 297 -28.36 -15.87 -15.19
CA ILE A 297 -29.01 -17.17 -15.05
C ILE A 297 -30.50 -16.89 -15.25
N LYS A 298 -30.93 -16.81 -16.51
CA LYS A 298 -32.35 -16.83 -16.86
C LYS A 298 -32.82 -18.24 -16.53
N GLU A 299 -33.52 -18.39 -15.41
CA GLU A 299 -34.26 -19.63 -15.09
C GLU A 299 -35.31 -20.01 -16.16
N ASN A 300 -35.49 -19.21 -17.22
CA ASN A 300 -36.49 -19.38 -18.27
C ASN A 300 -35.95 -19.67 -19.69
N SER A 301 -34.70 -20.13 -19.86
CA SER A 301 -34.26 -20.72 -21.13
C SER A 301 -33.57 -22.06 -20.88
N ASN A 302 -34.20 -23.14 -21.33
CA ASN A 302 -33.79 -24.53 -21.11
C ASN A 302 -32.51 -24.97 -21.85
N ASP A 303 -31.71 -24.04 -22.38
CA ASP A 303 -30.41 -24.31 -23.02
C ASP A 303 -29.33 -23.44 -22.37
N TYR A 304 -28.45 -24.09 -21.60
CA TYR A 304 -27.18 -23.50 -21.18
C TYR A 304 -26.13 -23.91 -22.21
N ASP A 305 -25.55 -22.92 -22.91
CA ASP A 305 -24.42 -23.17 -23.81
C ASP A 305 -23.19 -23.62 -23.00
N GLU A 306 -22.36 -24.51 -23.56
CA GLU A 306 -21.15 -25.04 -22.90
C GLU A 306 -20.18 -23.93 -22.42
N SER A 307 -20.22 -22.75 -23.04
CA SER A 307 -19.44 -21.57 -22.64
C SER A 307 -19.91 -20.94 -21.33
N GLU A 308 -21.20 -21.03 -21.00
CA GLU A 308 -21.76 -20.45 -19.78
C GLU A 308 -21.35 -21.26 -18.55
N ILE A 309 -21.23 -22.58 -18.68
CA ILE A 309 -20.84 -23.50 -17.60
C ILE A 309 -19.42 -23.18 -17.08
N ASN A 310 -18.49 -22.83 -17.97
CA ASN A 310 -17.12 -22.47 -17.58
C ASN A 310 -17.04 -21.14 -16.81
N ASN A 311 -18.04 -20.27 -16.94
CA ASN A 311 -18.07 -18.96 -16.27
C ASN A 311 -18.72 -19.02 -14.88
N LEU A 312 -19.43 -20.10 -14.57
CA LEU A 312 -20.11 -20.24 -13.29
C LEU A 312 -19.10 -20.40 -12.14
N LYS A 313 -19.36 -19.68 -11.05
CA LYS A 313 -18.48 -19.66 -9.88
C LYS A 313 -19.01 -20.56 -8.78
N VAL A 314 -18.09 -21.26 -8.14
CA VAL A 314 -18.33 -22.09 -6.96
C VAL A 314 -18.55 -21.19 -5.73
N PRO A 315 -19.52 -21.49 -4.84
CA PRO A 315 -19.65 -20.79 -3.56
C PRO A 315 -18.36 -20.84 -2.73
N GLU A 316 -17.99 -19.73 -2.08
CA GLU A 316 -16.72 -19.66 -1.32
C GLU A 316 -16.71 -20.66 -0.16
N LEU A 317 -17.85 -20.89 0.50
CA LEU A 317 -17.98 -21.92 1.54
C LEU A 317 -17.47 -23.28 1.02
N PHE A 318 -17.88 -23.66 -0.18
CA PHE A 318 -17.54 -24.94 -0.78
C PHE A 318 -16.04 -25.04 -1.11
N ARG A 319 -15.46 -23.93 -1.57
CA ARG A 319 -14.02 -23.80 -1.87
C ARG A 319 -13.13 -23.95 -0.63
N TYR A 320 -13.62 -23.53 0.55
CA TYR A 320 -12.90 -23.76 1.81
C TYR A 320 -13.03 -25.19 2.33
N VAL A 321 -14.17 -25.85 2.12
CA VAL A 321 -14.37 -27.27 2.50
C VAL A 321 -13.59 -28.20 1.56
N PHE A 322 -13.56 -27.88 0.27
CA PHE A 322 -12.86 -28.62 -0.78
C PHE A 322 -11.83 -27.71 -1.45
N PRO A 323 -10.63 -27.53 -0.88
CA PRO A 323 -9.65 -26.61 -1.42
C PRO A 323 -9.21 -27.01 -2.83
N VAL A 324 -9.18 -26.03 -3.73
CA VAL A 324 -8.74 -26.16 -5.12
C VAL A 324 -7.94 -24.95 -5.52
N ILE A 325 -6.94 -25.16 -6.38
CA ILE A 325 -6.24 -24.11 -7.10
C ILE A 325 -6.52 -24.24 -8.58
N TYR A 326 -7.01 -23.15 -9.16
CA TYR A 326 -7.23 -23.01 -10.59
C TYR A 326 -6.02 -22.33 -11.23
N PHE A 327 -5.15 -23.12 -11.83
CA PHE A 327 -3.99 -22.59 -12.54
C PHE A 327 -4.45 -21.80 -13.77
N SER A 328 -4.26 -20.49 -13.75
CA SER A 328 -4.75 -19.60 -14.83
C SER A 328 -3.73 -19.44 -15.98
N SER A 329 -2.47 -19.77 -15.74
CA SER A 329 -1.41 -19.64 -16.75
C SER A 329 -0.30 -20.68 -16.58
N LYS A 330 0.59 -20.78 -17.56
CA LYS A 330 1.79 -21.65 -17.49
C LYS A 330 2.82 -21.19 -16.44
N GLN A 331 2.68 -20.00 -15.84
CA GLN A 331 3.57 -19.54 -14.77
C GLN A 331 2.77 -19.27 -13.50
N LEU A 332 3.13 -19.95 -12.41
CA LEU A 332 2.44 -19.76 -11.14
C LEU A 332 2.70 -18.35 -10.58
N THR A 333 1.62 -17.65 -10.30
CA THR A 333 1.62 -16.40 -9.53
C THR A 333 2.06 -16.65 -8.09
N SER A 334 2.47 -15.60 -7.38
CA SER A 334 2.84 -15.72 -5.96
C SER A 334 1.67 -16.18 -5.07
N VAL A 335 0.43 -15.88 -5.47
CA VAL A 335 -0.78 -16.29 -4.74
C VAL A 335 -1.03 -17.78 -4.95
N GLU A 336 -1.01 -18.27 -6.19
CA GLU A 336 -1.15 -19.71 -6.50
C GLU A 336 -0.08 -20.54 -5.80
N LYS A 337 1.17 -20.06 -5.73
CA LYS A 337 2.24 -20.73 -4.96
C LYS A 337 1.94 -20.83 -3.47
N CYS A 338 1.38 -19.78 -2.88
CA CYS A 338 1.02 -19.75 -1.46
C CYS A 338 -0.14 -20.72 -1.19
N GLU A 339 -1.21 -20.64 -1.97
CA GLU A 339 -2.34 -21.55 -1.87
C GLU A 339 -1.92 -23.00 -2.08
N TRP A 340 -0.96 -23.26 -2.97
CA TRP A 340 -0.45 -24.62 -3.22
C TRP A 340 0.32 -25.16 -2.03
N SER A 341 1.08 -24.29 -1.35
CA SER A 341 1.71 -24.66 -0.09
C SER A 341 0.66 -24.99 0.99
N GLU A 342 -0.44 -24.24 1.08
CA GLU A 342 -1.51 -24.50 2.04
C GLU A 342 -2.23 -25.82 1.72
N LEU A 343 -2.51 -26.10 0.45
CA LEU A 343 -3.14 -27.35 0.00
C LEU A 343 -2.24 -28.56 0.29
N LYS A 344 -0.93 -28.44 0.07
CA LYS A 344 0.05 -29.46 0.45
C LYS A 344 0.08 -29.72 1.96
N LYS A 345 -0.03 -28.68 2.79
CA LYS A 345 -0.14 -28.83 4.25
C LYS A 345 -1.42 -29.57 4.63
N SER A 346 -2.57 -29.18 4.08
CA SER A 346 -3.85 -29.86 4.36
C SER A 346 -3.88 -31.30 3.90
N ALA A 347 -3.21 -31.65 2.80
CA ALA A 347 -3.15 -33.03 2.31
C ALA A 347 -2.36 -33.96 3.24
N ASN A 348 -1.37 -33.41 3.96
CA ASN A 348 -0.50 -34.16 4.87
C ASN A 348 -1.05 -34.24 6.29
N ASP A 349 -1.98 -33.36 6.67
CA ASP A 349 -2.55 -33.31 8.02
C ASP A 349 -3.81 -34.19 8.15
N GLU A 350 -3.88 -34.97 9.23
CA GLU A 350 -4.98 -35.91 9.45
C GLU A 350 -6.30 -35.22 9.81
N VAL A 351 -6.24 -34.12 10.58
CA VAL A 351 -7.44 -33.41 11.03
C VAL A 351 -8.11 -32.70 9.85
N ALA A 352 -7.32 -31.96 9.05
CA ALA A 352 -7.80 -31.34 7.84
C ALA A 352 -8.45 -32.36 6.90
N MET A 353 -7.78 -33.50 6.67
CA MET A 353 -8.32 -34.55 5.79
C MET A 353 -9.59 -35.20 6.34
N ARG A 354 -9.68 -35.42 7.66
CA ARG A 354 -10.91 -35.95 8.29
C ARG A 354 -12.09 -35.01 8.02
N ASN A 355 -11.90 -33.70 8.11
CA ASN A 355 -12.93 -32.71 7.85
C ASN A 355 -13.32 -32.64 6.36
N VAL A 356 -12.36 -32.76 5.44
CA VAL A 356 -12.64 -32.88 4.00
C VAL A 356 -13.50 -34.13 3.70
N ILE A 357 -13.15 -35.28 4.28
CA ILE A 357 -13.91 -36.53 4.08
C ILE A 357 -15.30 -36.44 4.72
N ARG A 358 -15.43 -35.86 5.92
CA ARG A 358 -16.73 -35.60 6.54
C ARG A 358 -17.59 -34.69 5.66
N GLY A 359 -16.99 -33.64 5.09
CA GLY A 359 -17.65 -32.79 4.10
C GLY A 359 -18.08 -33.55 2.85
N LEU A 360 -17.28 -34.50 2.36
CA LEU A 360 -17.65 -35.36 1.23
C LEU A 360 -18.89 -36.20 1.56
N HIS A 361 -18.96 -36.80 2.74
CA HIS A 361 -20.13 -37.57 3.18
C HIS A 361 -21.38 -36.70 3.24
N CYS A 362 -21.33 -35.56 3.93
CA CYS A 362 -22.45 -34.62 3.98
C CYS A 362 -22.84 -34.13 2.58
N PHE A 363 -21.88 -34.02 1.66
CA PHE A 363 -22.12 -33.48 0.32
C PHE A 363 -22.92 -34.44 -0.52
N VAL A 364 -22.52 -35.71 -0.54
CA VAL A 364 -23.21 -36.73 -1.34
C VAL A 364 -24.61 -37.02 -0.78
N GLU A 365 -24.76 -37.00 0.56
CA GLU A 365 -26.06 -37.18 1.23
C GLU A 365 -27.07 -36.09 0.85
N MET A 366 -26.63 -34.85 0.63
CA MET A 366 -27.51 -33.77 0.17
C MET A 366 -28.15 -34.03 -1.20
N PHE A 367 -27.57 -34.93 -2.01
CA PHE A 367 -28.10 -35.36 -3.30
C PHE A 367 -28.76 -36.75 -3.25
N GLY A 368 -28.98 -37.31 -2.05
CA GLY A 368 -29.56 -38.64 -1.88
C GLY A 368 -28.62 -39.77 -2.29
N LEU A 369 -27.31 -39.55 -2.15
CA LEU A 369 -26.27 -40.55 -2.40
C LEU A 369 -25.57 -40.92 -1.09
N HIS A 370 -25.06 -42.14 -1.00
CA HIS A 370 -24.27 -42.58 0.14
C HIS A 370 -22.92 -43.15 -0.31
N LEU A 371 -21.87 -42.81 0.44
CA LEU A 371 -20.53 -43.34 0.21
C LEU A 371 -20.29 -44.51 1.17
N SER A 372 -20.09 -45.70 0.61
CA SER A 372 -19.89 -46.95 1.36
C SER A 372 -18.52 -47.57 1.10
N VAL A 373 -17.94 -48.20 2.13
CA VAL A 373 -16.74 -49.01 1.96
C VAL A 373 -17.18 -50.45 1.67
N LYS A 374 -16.78 -50.99 0.52
CA LYS A 374 -16.92 -52.43 0.22
C LYS A 374 -15.58 -53.12 0.42
N SER A 375 -15.54 -54.12 1.30
CA SER A 375 -14.41 -55.03 1.39
C SER A 375 -14.38 -55.92 0.14
N SER A 376 -13.28 -55.88 -0.61
CA SER A 376 -13.04 -56.83 -1.69
C SER A 376 -12.59 -58.15 -1.09
N THR A 377 -13.15 -59.28 -1.54
CA THR A 377 -12.77 -60.64 -1.10
C THR A 377 -11.43 -61.13 -1.66
N ASN A 378 -10.70 -60.29 -2.39
CA ASN A 378 -9.38 -60.64 -2.93
C ASN A 378 -8.26 -60.42 -1.91
N ARG A 379 -7.20 -61.26 -1.95
CA ARG A 379 -6.06 -61.33 -0.99
C ARG A 379 -5.25 -60.03 -0.79
N SER A 380 -5.56 -58.96 -1.53
CA SER A 380 -5.08 -57.61 -1.27
C SER A 380 -6.20 -56.89 -0.51
N GLY A 381 -6.02 -56.63 0.79
CA GLY A 381 -6.97 -55.96 1.70
C GLY A 381 -7.30 -54.50 1.33
N SER A 382 -7.57 -54.25 0.06
CA SER A 382 -7.97 -52.97 -0.50
C SER A 382 -9.46 -52.75 -0.26
N CYS A 383 -9.76 -51.75 0.57
CA CYS A 383 -11.10 -51.22 0.75
C CYS A 383 -11.49 -50.40 -0.48
N ASN A 384 -12.51 -50.85 -1.22
CA ASN A 384 -13.02 -50.11 -2.37
C ASN A 384 -14.16 -49.20 -1.91
N LEU A 385 -13.99 -47.89 -2.08
CA LEU A 385 -15.07 -46.93 -1.87
C LEU A 385 -16.05 -47.01 -3.04
N VAL A 386 -17.35 -47.07 -2.71
CA VAL A 386 -18.44 -47.12 -3.68
C VAL A 386 -19.49 -46.08 -3.30
N LEU A 387 -19.71 -45.14 -4.22
CA LEU A 387 -20.82 -44.20 -4.18
C LEU A 387 -22.04 -44.86 -4.83
N ALA A 388 -23.18 -44.84 -4.14
CA ALA A 388 -24.44 -45.45 -4.59
C ALA A 388 -25.65 -44.58 -4.21
N GLN A 389 -26.78 -44.86 -4.85
CA GLN A 389 -28.06 -44.19 -4.58
C GLN A 389 -28.61 -44.64 -3.22
N ASP A 390 -29.00 -43.69 -2.37
CA ASP A 390 -29.46 -43.96 -1.01
C ASP A 390 -30.97 -44.20 -0.96
N GLY A 391 -31.42 -45.34 -1.49
CA GLY A 391 -32.80 -45.83 -1.36
C GLY A 391 -33.88 -44.76 -1.57
N LEU A 392 -34.68 -44.49 -0.53
CA LEU A 392 -35.77 -43.50 -0.57
C LEU A 392 -35.27 -42.05 -0.66
N ASN A 393 -34.15 -41.74 -0.01
CA ASN A 393 -33.55 -40.40 0.00
C ASN A 393 -33.12 -39.96 -1.41
N TRP A 394 -32.67 -40.91 -2.24
CA TRP A 394 -32.41 -40.65 -3.65
C TRP A 394 -33.62 -40.10 -4.37
N TYR A 395 -34.79 -40.71 -4.23
CA TYR A 395 -36.00 -40.29 -4.95
C TYR A 395 -36.48 -38.90 -4.52
N GLU A 396 -36.40 -38.58 -3.23
CA GLU A 396 -36.81 -37.28 -2.70
C GLU A 396 -35.84 -36.16 -3.12
N LEU A 397 -34.54 -36.43 -3.07
CA LEU A 397 -33.50 -35.42 -3.29
C LEU A 397 -32.99 -35.38 -4.74
N ARG A 398 -33.43 -36.30 -5.61
CA ARG A 398 -33.03 -36.38 -7.03
C ARG A 398 -33.16 -35.04 -7.74
N GLY A 399 -34.21 -34.27 -7.44
CA GLY A 399 -34.47 -32.95 -8.03
C GLY A 399 -33.34 -31.93 -7.81
N ARG A 400 -32.50 -32.13 -6.79
CA ARG A 400 -31.32 -31.28 -6.54
C ARG A 400 -30.19 -31.55 -7.53
N MET A 401 -30.07 -32.79 -8.01
CA MET A 401 -29.03 -33.18 -8.96
C MET A 401 -29.51 -33.16 -10.41
N VAL A 402 -30.76 -33.57 -10.66
CA VAL A 402 -31.34 -33.71 -12.00
C VAL A 402 -32.55 -32.78 -12.12
N SER A 403 -32.52 -31.90 -13.11
CA SER A 403 -33.64 -31.02 -13.45
C SER A 403 -34.77 -31.77 -14.16
N SER A 404 -35.93 -31.12 -14.30
CA SER A 404 -37.07 -31.65 -15.07
C SER A 404 -36.75 -31.98 -16.53
N SER A 405 -35.70 -31.38 -17.09
CA SER A 405 -35.20 -31.63 -18.45
C SER A 405 -34.29 -32.86 -18.58
N GLU A 406 -34.16 -33.69 -17.52
CA GLU A 406 -33.22 -34.82 -17.46
C GLU A 406 -31.74 -34.40 -17.73
N ARG A 407 -31.43 -33.13 -17.44
CA ARG A 407 -30.08 -32.56 -17.40
C ARG A 407 -29.67 -32.30 -15.95
N MET A 408 -28.37 -32.40 -15.68
CA MET A 408 -27.80 -32.13 -14.36
C MET A 408 -27.96 -30.64 -14.01
N THR A 409 -28.30 -30.32 -12.76
CA THR A 409 -28.44 -28.93 -12.32
C THR A 409 -27.09 -28.20 -12.36
N PRO A 410 -27.04 -26.89 -12.68
CA PRO A 410 -25.79 -26.14 -12.75
C PRO A 410 -24.98 -26.20 -11.45
N LEU A 411 -25.64 -26.06 -10.30
CA LEU A 411 -25.02 -26.17 -8.98
C LEU A 411 -24.36 -27.54 -8.78
N ALA A 412 -25.08 -28.64 -9.05
CA ALA A 412 -24.52 -29.97 -8.88
C ALA A 412 -23.33 -30.18 -9.81
N LEU A 413 -23.45 -29.80 -11.08
CA LEU A 413 -22.43 -29.99 -12.09
C LEU A 413 -21.10 -29.32 -11.69
N ILE A 414 -21.14 -28.05 -11.29
CA ILE A 414 -19.95 -27.31 -10.85
C ILE A 414 -19.38 -27.86 -9.55
N CYS A 415 -20.23 -28.15 -8.56
CA CYS A 415 -19.78 -28.66 -7.27
C CYS A 415 -19.13 -30.05 -7.41
N PHE A 416 -19.67 -30.96 -8.21
CA PHE A 416 -19.05 -32.26 -8.48
C PHE A 416 -17.73 -32.13 -9.27
N ALA A 417 -17.66 -31.23 -10.25
CA ALA A 417 -16.42 -30.95 -10.99
C ALA A 417 -15.33 -30.38 -10.07
N HIS A 418 -15.68 -29.40 -9.23
CA HIS A 418 -14.80 -28.81 -8.22
C HIS A 418 -14.34 -29.84 -7.19
N LEU A 419 -15.27 -30.64 -6.66
CA LEU A 419 -15.00 -31.69 -5.69
C LEU A 419 -14.02 -32.72 -6.24
N ALA A 420 -14.25 -33.20 -7.47
CA ALA A 420 -13.37 -34.17 -8.09
C ALA A 420 -11.95 -33.58 -8.27
N LEU A 421 -11.84 -32.33 -8.74
CA LEU A 421 -10.55 -31.65 -8.85
C LEU A 421 -9.87 -31.48 -7.46
N SER A 422 -10.61 -31.08 -6.43
CA SER A 422 -10.09 -30.94 -5.06
C SER A 422 -9.51 -32.25 -4.55
N LEU A 423 -10.26 -33.35 -4.65
CA LEU A 423 -9.83 -34.66 -4.18
C LEU A 423 -8.64 -35.18 -4.99
N THR A 424 -8.54 -34.87 -6.29
CA THR A 424 -7.33 -35.19 -7.06
C THR A 424 -6.10 -34.42 -6.56
N GLN A 425 -6.23 -33.12 -6.29
CA GLN A 425 -5.13 -32.29 -5.76
C GLN A 425 -4.74 -32.70 -4.32
N LEU A 426 -5.70 -33.12 -3.50
CA LEU A 426 -5.50 -33.66 -2.14
C LEU A 426 -5.04 -35.14 -2.11
N ARG A 427 -4.72 -35.75 -3.27
CA ARG A 427 -4.22 -37.13 -3.41
C ARG A 427 -5.19 -38.22 -2.94
N ARG A 428 -6.50 -37.96 -2.98
CA ARG A 428 -7.59 -38.88 -2.59
C ARG A 428 -8.16 -39.63 -3.79
N LYS A 429 -7.36 -40.56 -4.32
CA LYS A 429 -7.68 -41.30 -5.55
C LYS A 429 -8.89 -42.22 -5.40
N ASN A 430 -9.10 -42.82 -4.22
CA ASN A 430 -10.18 -43.78 -4.00
C ASN A 430 -11.55 -43.11 -4.05
N GLU A 431 -11.66 -41.92 -3.45
CA GLU A 431 -12.83 -41.07 -3.39
C GLU A 431 -13.17 -40.52 -4.78
N VAL A 432 -12.17 -40.03 -5.52
CA VAL A 432 -12.34 -39.62 -6.93
C VAL A 432 -12.84 -40.78 -7.78
N ASN A 433 -12.22 -41.96 -7.64
CA ASN A 433 -12.62 -43.15 -8.38
C ASN A 433 -14.07 -43.56 -8.06
N ALA A 434 -14.50 -43.46 -6.80
CA ALA A 434 -15.88 -43.76 -6.41
C ALA A 434 -16.88 -42.82 -7.11
N ILE A 435 -16.60 -41.52 -7.15
CA ILE A 435 -17.43 -40.50 -7.83
C ILE A 435 -17.46 -40.79 -9.34
N MET A 436 -16.30 -40.95 -9.97
CA MET A 436 -16.20 -41.21 -11.42
C MET A 436 -16.89 -42.52 -11.82
N MET A 437 -16.75 -43.57 -11.01
CA MET A 437 -17.41 -44.85 -11.26
C MET A 437 -18.93 -44.78 -11.10
N PHE A 438 -19.45 -43.95 -10.18
CA PHE A 438 -20.88 -43.71 -10.05
C PHE A 438 -21.46 -43.10 -11.34
N PHE A 439 -20.92 -41.97 -11.80
CA PHE A 439 -21.38 -41.35 -13.05
C PHE A 439 -21.23 -42.26 -14.26
N ARG A 440 -20.15 -43.07 -14.33
CA ARG A 440 -19.97 -44.08 -15.39
C ARG A 440 -21.02 -45.18 -15.35
N ARG A 441 -21.43 -45.67 -14.17
CA ARG A 441 -22.49 -46.69 -14.05
C ARG A 441 -23.84 -46.11 -14.45
N GLU A 442 -24.18 -44.93 -13.95
CA GLU A 442 -25.42 -44.25 -14.29
C GLU A 442 -25.52 -43.96 -15.79
N SER A 443 -24.43 -43.52 -16.43
CA SER A 443 -24.41 -43.23 -17.86
C SER A 443 -24.76 -44.42 -18.76
N LYS A 444 -24.64 -45.66 -18.27
CA LYS A 444 -24.98 -46.89 -19.01
C LYS A 444 -26.47 -47.23 -18.99
N LEU A 445 -27.29 -46.55 -18.18
CA LEU A 445 -28.73 -46.83 -18.01
C LEU A 445 -29.62 -46.27 -19.15
N GLY A 446 -29.04 -45.81 -20.26
CA GLY A 446 -29.76 -45.45 -21.49
C GLY A 446 -30.26 -43.99 -21.55
N VAL A 447 -31.34 -43.75 -22.29
CA VAL A 447 -31.83 -42.39 -22.65
C VAL A 447 -32.22 -41.53 -21.45
N LYS A 448 -32.68 -42.13 -20.35
CA LYS A 448 -33.00 -41.42 -19.09
C LYS A 448 -31.77 -41.04 -18.25
N ALA A 449 -30.56 -41.34 -18.73
CA ALA A 449 -29.30 -41.07 -18.03
C ALA A 449 -28.43 -40.01 -18.72
N GLN A 450 -29.03 -39.17 -19.58
CA GLN A 450 -28.31 -38.09 -20.26
C GLN A 450 -27.61 -37.14 -19.27
N TRP A 451 -28.24 -36.81 -18.14
CA TRP A 451 -27.61 -36.03 -17.06
C TRP A 451 -26.28 -36.62 -16.58
N ALA A 452 -26.17 -37.94 -16.45
CA ALA A 452 -24.97 -38.60 -15.94
C ALA A 452 -23.84 -38.58 -16.98
N THR A 453 -24.17 -38.76 -18.26
CA THR A 453 -23.20 -38.62 -19.37
C THR A 453 -22.65 -37.20 -19.44
N HIS A 454 -23.52 -36.19 -19.26
CA HIS A 454 -23.16 -34.79 -19.26
C HIS A 454 -22.27 -34.42 -18.06
N GLY A 455 -22.66 -34.86 -16.86
CA GLY A 455 -21.87 -34.68 -15.64
C GLY A 455 -20.48 -35.31 -15.76
N LEU A 456 -20.40 -36.56 -16.23
CA LEU A 456 -19.12 -37.27 -16.40
C LEU A 456 -18.17 -36.52 -17.34
N LYS A 457 -18.64 -36.13 -18.54
CA LYS A 457 -17.84 -35.39 -19.52
C LYS A 457 -17.35 -34.06 -18.95
N THR A 458 -18.21 -33.36 -18.21
CA THR A 458 -17.83 -32.07 -17.64
C THR A 458 -16.78 -32.22 -16.56
N ILE A 459 -16.92 -33.21 -15.67
CA ILE A 459 -15.91 -33.51 -14.64
C ILE A 459 -14.56 -33.86 -15.28
N GLU A 460 -14.53 -34.76 -16.27
CA GLU A 460 -13.30 -35.17 -16.95
C GLU A 460 -12.60 -33.97 -17.61
N ARG A 461 -13.35 -33.16 -18.36
CA ARG A 461 -12.86 -31.93 -19.01
C ARG A 461 -12.32 -30.92 -17.98
N PHE A 462 -13.05 -30.72 -16.89
CA PHE A 462 -12.66 -29.75 -15.85
C PHE A 462 -11.36 -30.16 -15.15
N ILE A 463 -11.20 -31.45 -14.85
CA ILE A 463 -9.94 -31.95 -14.29
C ILE A 463 -8.82 -31.78 -15.33
N GLU A 464 -9.04 -32.15 -16.60
CA GLU A 464 -8.04 -32.00 -17.67
C GLU A 464 -7.54 -30.57 -17.86
N ASN A 465 -8.45 -29.59 -17.88
CA ASN A 465 -8.11 -28.17 -18.01
C ASN A 465 -7.19 -27.68 -16.87
N HIS A 466 -7.26 -28.31 -15.69
CA HIS A 466 -6.49 -27.92 -14.51
C HIS A 466 -5.42 -28.94 -14.07
N LYS A 467 -5.12 -29.96 -14.90
CA LYS A 467 -4.09 -30.99 -14.63
C LYS A 467 -2.65 -30.49 -14.74
N SER A 468 -2.41 -29.30 -15.31
CA SER A 468 -1.11 -28.89 -15.87
C SER A 468 0.06 -28.67 -14.91
N PHE A 469 -0.04 -29.00 -13.61
CA PHE A 469 1.06 -28.83 -12.64
C PHE A 469 1.22 -29.98 -11.63
N GLN A 470 0.62 -31.15 -11.88
CA GLN A 470 0.73 -32.30 -10.96
C GLN A 470 2.07 -33.07 -11.06
N SER A 471 3.01 -32.64 -11.91
CA SER A 471 4.35 -33.22 -12.01
C SER A 471 5.36 -32.39 -11.21
N ASP A 472 5.47 -32.67 -9.91
CA ASP A 472 6.68 -32.49 -9.08
C ASP A 472 6.55 -33.32 -7.79
#